data_AF-A0A269PBQ9-F1
#
_entry.id   AF-A0A269PBQ9-F1
#
_cell.length_a   1.000
_cell.length_b   1.000
_cell.length_c   1.000
_cell.angle_alpha   90.00
_cell.angle_beta   90.00
_cell.angle_gamma   90.00
#
_symmetry.space_group_name_H-M   'P 1'
#
loop_
_entity.id
_entity.type
_entity.pdbx_description
1 polymer ?
#
loop_
_entity_poly.entity_id
_entity_poly.type
_entity_poly.pdbx_seq_one_letter_code
_entity_poly.pdbx_strand_id
1 'polypeptide(L)'
;MFKHGINPPIKLLYCFESPALMTESEKDTIRLFNDIKVNLVRIPEGIEKTPDFSVETDKQKIFIEVKEINENEEEKGLLKEIDEKGHVSGDSPEIGKRFRPLIRAANRQLKMRCTSNEAGLVIIQDVRHFFTRSCIPEEEIKLAMFGDRVTWLGINSGKIQADLFDKNKTTTEQKNTTTSAVGLMIKNVQNDSGVFQDS
;
A
#
# COMPACT_ATOMS: atom_id res chain seq x y z
N MET A 1 -36.25 -55.54 -18.89
CA MET A 1 -36.95 -55.46 -17.59
C MET A 1 -36.02 -54.72 -16.63
N PHE A 2 -36.25 -53.43 -16.43
CA PHE A 2 -35.39 -52.54 -15.63
C PHE A 2 -35.76 -52.61 -14.14
N LYS A 3 -34.78 -52.68 -13.24
CA LYS A 3 -34.94 -52.23 -11.85
C LYS A 3 -33.65 -51.64 -11.26
N HIS A 4 -33.81 -50.38 -10.84
CA HIS A 4 -33.21 -49.68 -9.68
C HIS A 4 -31.72 -49.32 -9.80
N GLY A 5 -31.28 -48.06 -9.84
CA GLY A 5 -31.90 -46.80 -9.40
C GLY A 5 -31.48 -46.45 -7.98
N ILE A 6 -30.24 -45.98 -7.81
CA ILE A 6 -29.79 -45.26 -6.60
C ILE A 6 -28.88 -44.12 -7.07
N ASN A 7 -29.42 -42.90 -7.12
CA ASN A 7 -28.62 -41.68 -7.21
C ASN A 7 -28.15 -41.31 -5.80
N PRO A 8 -26.86 -41.02 -5.57
CA PRO A 8 -26.42 -40.46 -4.30
C PRO A 8 -26.87 -38.99 -4.18
N PRO A 9 -27.09 -38.47 -2.96
CA PRO A 9 -27.55 -37.11 -2.77
C PRO A 9 -26.46 -36.12 -3.16
N ILE A 10 -26.78 -35.24 -4.10
CA ILE A 10 -26.00 -34.03 -4.40
C ILE A 10 -26.05 -33.17 -3.13
N LYS A 11 -24.98 -33.19 -2.35
CA LYS A 11 -24.71 -32.15 -1.35
C LYS A 11 -24.41 -30.85 -2.11
N LEU A 12 -25.43 -30.04 -2.35
CA LEU A 12 -25.22 -28.61 -2.59
C LEU A 12 -24.65 -28.02 -1.29
N LEU A 13 -23.32 -27.91 -1.23
CA LEU A 13 -22.68 -26.99 -0.30
C LEU A 13 -23.03 -25.58 -0.78
N TYR A 14 -24.01 -24.97 -0.12
CA TYR A 14 -24.12 -23.52 -0.12
C TYR A 14 -22.91 -22.98 0.64
N CYS A 15 -21.85 -22.61 -0.09
CA CYS A 15 -20.87 -21.66 0.41
C CYS A 15 -21.63 -20.33 0.58
N PHE A 16 -22.12 -20.08 1.78
CA PHE A 16 -22.38 -18.72 2.21
C PHE A 16 -21.03 -18.02 2.28
N GLU A 17 -20.67 -17.31 1.21
CA GLU A 17 -19.58 -16.35 1.24
C GLU A 17 -19.95 -15.30 2.28
N SER A 18 -19.38 -15.41 3.48
CA SER A 18 -19.36 -14.30 4.42
C SER A 18 -18.69 -13.14 3.67
N PRO A 19 -19.30 -11.94 3.60
CA PRO A 19 -18.67 -10.81 2.93
C PRO A 19 -17.30 -10.60 3.58
N ALA A 20 -16.25 -10.79 2.78
CA ALA A 20 -14.89 -10.69 3.28
C ALA A 20 -14.71 -9.32 3.95
N LEU A 21 -14.30 -9.35 5.22
CA LEU A 21 -14.12 -8.18 6.06
C LEU A 21 -13.11 -7.24 5.40
N MET A 22 -13.60 -6.17 4.79
CA MET A 22 -12.74 -5.11 4.23
C MET A 22 -12.00 -4.42 5.36
N THR A 23 -10.71 -4.20 5.14
CA THR A 23 -9.85 -3.29 5.90
C THR A 23 -10.39 -1.87 5.86
N GLU A 24 -9.97 -1.04 6.81
CA GLU A 24 -10.30 0.38 6.80
C GLU A 24 -9.76 1.06 5.54
N SER A 25 -8.53 0.71 5.15
CA SER A 25 -7.92 1.26 3.94
C SER A 25 -8.67 0.95 2.65
N GLU A 26 -9.25 -0.24 2.52
CA GLU A 26 -10.10 -0.57 1.38
C GLU A 26 -11.38 0.25 1.36
N LYS A 27 -12.00 0.50 2.53
CA LYS A 27 -13.21 1.34 2.63
C LYS A 27 -12.92 2.79 2.26
N ASP A 28 -11.81 3.33 2.77
CA ASP A 28 -11.38 4.70 2.45
C ASP A 28 -11.00 4.84 0.97
N THR A 29 -10.40 3.79 0.38
CA THR A 29 -10.15 3.73 -1.07
C THR A 29 -11.47 3.79 -1.85
N ILE A 30 -12.47 2.99 -1.48
CA ILE A 30 -13.80 3.02 -2.13
C ILE A 30 -14.42 4.42 -2.02
N ARG A 31 -14.35 5.03 -0.84
CA ARG A 31 -14.86 6.39 -0.60
C ARG A 31 -14.16 7.40 -1.51
N LEU A 32 -12.83 7.40 -1.55
CA LEU A 32 -12.05 8.29 -2.41
C LEU A 32 -12.47 8.16 -3.88
N PHE A 33 -12.57 6.92 -4.39
CA PHE A 33 -12.92 6.68 -5.78
C PHE A 33 -14.36 7.09 -6.11
N ASN A 34 -15.29 6.89 -5.18
CA ASN A 34 -16.66 7.39 -5.30
C ASN A 34 -16.70 8.93 -5.34
N ASP A 35 -15.93 9.61 -4.48
CA ASP A 35 -15.88 11.07 -4.41
C ASP A 35 -15.36 11.68 -5.72
N ILE A 36 -14.37 11.03 -6.37
CA ILE A 36 -13.87 11.43 -7.69
C ILE A 36 -14.67 10.84 -8.87
N LYS A 37 -15.81 10.21 -8.59
CA LYS A 37 -16.74 9.63 -9.58
C LYS A 37 -16.11 8.57 -10.49
N VAL A 38 -15.20 7.77 -9.95
CA VAL A 38 -14.60 6.62 -10.62
C VAL A 38 -15.18 5.34 -10.05
N ASN A 39 -15.76 4.50 -10.91
CA ASN A 39 -16.38 3.25 -10.48
C ASN A 39 -15.30 2.20 -10.17
N LEU A 40 -15.18 1.84 -8.88
CA LEU A 40 -14.25 0.83 -8.39
C LEU A 40 -14.96 -0.53 -8.32
N VAL A 41 -14.40 -1.54 -8.98
CA VAL A 41 -14.94 -2.91 -8.96
C VAL A 41 -14.08 -3.77 -8.04
N ARG A 42 -14.65 -4.28 -6.95
CA ARG A 42 -13.97 -5.26 -6.07
C ARG A 42 -13.71 -6.55 -6.83
N ILE A 43 -12.50 -7.08 -6.70
CA ILE A 43 -12.15 -8.41 -7.21
C ILE A 43 -12.45 -9.42 -6.11
N PRO A 44 -13.19 -10.51 -6.39
CA PRO A 44 -13.46 -11.54 -5.39
C PRO A 44 -12.17 -12.17 -4.86
N GLU A 45 -12.09 -12.29 -3.54
CA GLU A 45 -10.98 -12.98 -2.89
C GLU A 45 -11.04 -14.47 -3.23
N GLY A 46 -9.90 -15.03 -3.65
CA GLY A 46 -9.77 -16.44 -3.99
C GLY A 46 -8.70 -17.13 -3.16
N ILE A 47 -8.38 -18.38 -3.54
CA ILE A 47 -7.26 -19.13 -2.97
C ILE A 47 -5.92 -18.44 -3.32
N GLU A 48 -5.87 -17.78 -4.47
CA GLU A 48 -4.71 -17.02 -4.91
C GLU A 48 -4.78 -15.57 -4.43
N LYS A 49 -3.62 -14.99 -4.12
CA LYS A 49 -3.48 -13.57 -3.79
C LYS A 49 -3.70 -12.73 -5.04
N THR A 50 -4.83 -12.04 -5.10
CA THR A 50 -5.22 -11.15 -6.20
C THR A 50 -5.29 -9.70 -5.73
N PRO A 51 -5.16 -8.73 -6.65
CA PRO A 51 -5.44 -7.33 -6.34
C PRO A 51 -6.84 -7.15 -5.77
N ASP A 52 -7.02 -6.15 -4.92
CA ASP A 52 -8.27 -5.88 -4.22
C ASP A 52 -9.36 -5.33 -5.16
N PHE A 53 -8.96 -4.49 -6.12
CA PHE A 53 -9.89 -3.79 -7.01
C PHE A 53 -9.42 -3.73 -8.46
N SER A 54 -10.35 -3.37 -9.35
CA SER A 54 -10.07 -2.90 -10.70
C SER A 54 -10.91 -1.69 -11.08
N VAL A 55 -10.36 -0.88 -11.96
CA VAL A 55 -11.07 0.22 -12.65
C VAL A 55 -10.90 0.01 -14.14
N GLU A 56 -11.98 0.18 -14.88
CA GLU A 56 -11.95 0.21 -16.33
C GLU A 56 -12.09 1.65 -16.81
N THR A 57 -11.18 2.06 -17.68
CA THR A 57 -11.20 3.35 -18.37
C THR A 57 -11.36 3.09 -19.87
N ASP A 58 -11.70 4.11 -20.65
CA ASP A 58 -11.78 4.00 -22.12
C ASP A 58 -10.49 3.50 -22.78
N LYS A 59 -9.35 3.63 -22.10
CA LYS A 59 -8.02 3.31 -22.65
C LYS A 59 -7.45 1.99 -22.15
N GLN A 60 -7.73 1.64 -20.90
CA GLN A 60 -7.08 0.51 -20.24
C GLN A 60 -7.81 0.08 -18.97
N LYS A 61 -7.54 -1.16 -18.58
CA LYS A 61 -7.88 -1.69 -17.26
C LYS A 61 -6.74 -1.41 -16.28
N ILE A 62 -7.10 -0.97 -15.09
CA ILE A 62 -6.18 -0.68 -13.98
C ILE A 62 -6.52 -1.64 -12.84
N PHE A 63 -5.55 -2.44 -12.40
CA PHE A 63 -5.65 -3.22 -11.18
C PHE A 63 -5.10 -2.43 -10.01
N ILE A 64 -5.81 -2.46 -8.89
CA ILE A 64 -5.51 -1.65 -7.73
C ILE A 64 -5.33 -2.58 -6.54
N GLU A 65 -4.20 -2.40 -5.87
CA GLU A 65 -3.86 -3.10 -4.63
C GLU A 65 -3.74 -2.08 -3.51
N VAL A 66 -4.44 -2.33 -2.40
CA VAL A 66 -4.47 -1.45 -1.23
C VAL A 66 -3.61 -2.04 -0.12
N LYS A 67 -2.79 -1.18 0.49
CA LYS A 67 -1.93 -1.50 1.62
C LYS A 67 -2.11 -0.46 2.70
N GLU A 68 -1.99 -0.89 3.94
CA GLU A 68 -2.08 -0.02 5.11
C GLU A 68 -0.75 -0.04 5.85
N ILE A 69 -0.33 1.11 6.37
CA ILE A 69 0.78 1.20 7.31
C ILE A 69 0.25 1.66 8.68
N ASN A 70 0.47 0.79 9.65
CA ASN A 70 0.17 0.99 11.06
C ASN A 70 1.47 1.23 11.85
N GLU A 71 1.34 1.72 13.07
CA GLU A 71 2.45 1.82 14.02
C GLU A 71 2.98 0.42 14.37
N ASN A 72 4.31 0.29 14.38
CA ASN A 72 5.00 -0.83 15.00
C ASN A 72 5.18 -0.57 16.50
N GLU A 73 5.77 -1.54 17.21
CA GLU A 73 5.97 -1.44 18.66
C GLU A 73 6.93 -0.31 19.07
N GLU A 74 7.90 0.03 18.22
CA GLU A 74 8.82 1.15 18.45
C GLU A 74 8.08 2.49 18.36
N GLU A 75 7.31 2.71 17.29
CA GLU A 75 6.47 3.89 17.06
C GLU A 75 5.43 4.05 18.19
N LYS A 76 4.80 2.96 18.64
CA LYS A 76 3.90 2.98 19.81
C LYS A 76 4.64 3.37 21.09
N GLY A 77 5.86 2.91 21.28
CA GLY A 77 6.72 3.28 22.40
C GLY A 77 7.03 4.78 22.41
N LEU A 78 7.36 5.35 21.24
CA LEU A 78 7.61 6.78 21.08
C LEU A 78 6.37 7.62 21.41
N LEU A 79 5.18 7.20 20.97
CA LEU A 79 3.93 7.89 21.29
C LEU A 79 3.66 7.90 22.79
N LYS A 80 3.86 6.77 23.47
CA LYS A 80 3.73 6.70 24.93
C LYS A 80 4.70 7.64 25.64
N GLU A 81 5.94 7.77 25.15
CA GLU A 81 6.91 8.69 25.73
C GLU A 81 6.52 10.17 25.51
N ILE A 82 5.98 10.50 24.34
CA ILE A 82 5.42 11.84 24.08
C ILE A 82 4.27 12.13 25.05
N ASP A 83 3.37 11.19 25.26
CA ASP A 83 2.23 11.36 26.17
C ASP A 83 2.68 11.53 27.63
N GLU A 84 3.73 10.81 28.06
CA GLU A 84 4.23 10.85 29.44
C GLU A 84 5.16 12.04 29.73
N LYS A 85 6.00 12.44 28.77
CA LYS A 85 7.09 13.42 28.98
C LYS A 85 6.95 14.71 28.17
N GLY A 86 6.01 14.76 27.24
CA GLY A 86 5.82 15.88 26.30
C GLY A 86 6.88 16.00 25.21
N HIS A 87 7.87 15.10 25.17
CA HIS A 87 8.91 15.08 24.15
C HIS A 87 9.52 13.69 24.02
N VAL A 88 10.12 13.42 22.87
CA VAL A 88 10.89 12.19 22.61
C VAL A 88 12.09 12.53 21.74
N SER A 89 13.21 11.84 21.98
CA SER A 89 14.37 11.86 21.11
C SER A 89 14.63 10.45 20.61
N GLY A 90 14.68 10.27 19.31
CA GLY A 90 14.98 8.98 18.69
C GLY A 90 15.69 9.17 17.37
N ASP A 91 16.34 8.11 16.91
CA ASP A 91 16.92 8.08 15.57
C ASP A 91 15.80 8.10 14.53
N SER A 92 16.01 8.84 13.44
CA SER A 92 15.11 8.75 12.30
C SER A 92 15.15 7.32 11.75
N PRO A 93 14.01 6.64 11.55
CA PRO A 93 14.00 5.34 10.90
C PRO A 93 14.65 5.44 9.52
N GLU A 94 15.26 4.35 9.08
CA GLU A 94 15.87 4.25 7.76
C GLU A 94 14.84 4.58 6.67
N ILE A 95 15.16 5.58 5.85
CA ILE A 95 14.25 6.16 4.87
C ILE A 95 13.75 5.08 3.88
N GLY A 96 12.44 5.00 3.67
CA GLY A 96 11.82 4.06 2.74
C GLY A 96 11.67 2.62 3.26
N LYS A 97 12.23 2.29 4.43
CA LYS A 97 12.13 0.93 5.03
C LYS A 97 10.69 0.49 5.26
N ARG A 98 9.80 1.42 5.56
CA ARG A 98 8.38 1.16 5.81
C ARG A 98 7.58 0.86 4.54
N PHE A 99 7.88 1.55 3.45
CA PHE A 99 7.17 1.42 2.18
C PHE A 99 7.64 0.20 1.35
N ARG A 100 8.94 -0.14 1.41
CA ARG A 100 9.53 -1.26 0.66
C ARG A 100 8.78 -2.60 0.78
N PRO A 101 8.49 -3.13 1.98
CA PRO A 101 7.79 -4.40 2.11
C PRO A 101 6.36 -4.35 1.54
N LEU A 102 5.66 -3.21 1.69
CA LEU A 102 4.31 -3.02 1.16
C LEU A 102 4.31 -3.01 -0.36
N ILE A 103 5.20 -2.25 -0.99
CA ILE A 103 5.34 -2.20 -2.47
C ILE A 103 5.77 -3.57 -3.01
N ARG A 104 6.65 -4.30 -2.31
CA ARG A 104 7.03 -5.68 -2.71
C ARG A 104 5.86 -6.65 -2.61
N ALA A 105 5.07 -6.57 -1.54
CA ALA A 105 3.90 -7.42 -1.35
C ALA A 105 2.84 -7.13 -2.42
N ALA A 106 2.57 -5.85 -2.66
CA ALA A 106 1.63 -5.40 -3.67
C ALA A 106 2.01 -5.85 -5.08
N ASN A 107 3.29 -5.72 -5.44
CA ASN A 107 3.81 -6.22 -6.71
C ASN A 107 3.58 -7.71 -6.93
N ARG A 108 3.61 -8.54 -5.87
CA ARG A 108 3.33 -9.97 -5.99
C ARG A 108 1.87 -10.23 -6.37
N GLN A 109 0.93 -9.45 -5.81
CA GLN A 109 -0.49 -9.59 -6.09
C GLN A 109 -0.83 -9.07 -7.49
N LEU A 110 -0.30 -7.89 -7.85
CA LEU A 110 -0.49 -7.29 -9.18
C LEU A 110 0.03 -8.19 -10.30
N LYS A 111 1.19 -8.84 -10.13
CA LYS A 111 1.77 -9.75 -11.14
C LYS A 111 0.90 -10.94 -11.50
N MET A 112 -0.02 -11.35 -10.63
CA MET A 112 -0.92 -12.48 -10.90
C MET A 112 -2.02 -12.12 -11.91
N ARG A 113 -2.31 -10.82 -12.09
CA ARG A 113 -3.43 -10.35 -12.90
C ARG A 113 -3.04 -9.41 -14.02
N CYS A 114 -2.07 -8.51 -13.81
CA CYS A 114 -1.65 -7.58 -14.84
C CYS A 114 -0.88 -8.30 -15.94
N THR A 115 -1.45 -8.33 -17.14
CA THR A 115 -0.83 -8.79 -18.38
C THR A 115 -0.27 -7.62 -19.19
N SER A 116 0.28 -7.88 -20.38
CA SER A 116 0.80 -6.83 -21.26
C SER A 116 -0.32 -5.84 -21.62
N ASN A 117 -0.15 -4.56 -21.22
CA ASN A 117 -1.07 -3.41 -21.37
C ASN A 117 -2.03 -3.13 -20.20
N GLU A 118 -1.93 -3.86 -19.09
CA GLU A 118 -2.72 -3.55 -17.89
C GLU A 118 -1.86 -2.81 -16.86
N ALA A 119 -2.37 -1.71 -16.33
CA ALA A 119 -1.65 -0.91 -15.35
C ALA A 119 -1.89 -1.41 -13.93
N GLY A 120 -0.84 -1.47 -13.12
CA GLY A 120 -0.94 -1.73 -11.69
C GLY A 120 -0.82 -0.43 -10.90
N LEU A 121 -1.78 -0.16 -10.03
CA LEU A 121 -1.74 0.94 -9.06
C LEU A 121 -1.65 0.36 -7.66
N VAL A 122 -0.66 0.79 -6.89
CA VAL A 122 -0.58 0.48 -5.46
C VAL A 122 -1.07 1.70 -4.69
N ILE A 123 -2.08 1.53 -3.84
CA ILE A 123 -2.53 2.57 -2.91
C ILE A 123 -2.02 2.18 -1.53
N ILE A 124 -1.25 3.06 -0.91
CA ILE A 124 -0.77 2.90 0.46
C ILE A 124 -1.46 3.95 1.31
N GLN A 125 -2.21 3.53 2.34
CA GLN A 125 -2.76 4.43 3.33
C GLN A 125 -1.89 4.45 4.58
N ASP A 126 -1.43 5.65 4.95
CA ASP A 126 -0.74 5.90 6.20
C ASP A 126 -1.71 6.34 7.28
N VAL A 127 -2.01 5.40 8.19
CA VAL A 127 -2.92 5.59 9.32
C VAL A 127 -2.18 5.91 10.61
N ARG A 128 -0.85 5.95 10.61
CA ARG A 128 -0.04 6.20 11.81
C ARG A 128 -0.32 7.55 12.46
N HIS A 129 0.05 7.76 13.72
CA HIS A 129 -0.02 9.06 14.36
C HIS A 129 0.92 10.08 13.69
N PHE A 130 0.55 11.36 13.71
CA PHE A 130 1.35 12.44 13.09
C PHE A 130 2.82 12.43 13.55
N PHE A 131 3.07 12.20 14.84
CA PHE A 131 4.41 12.17 15.42
C PHE A 131 5.28 10.97 14.99
N THR A 132 4.69 9.93 14.41
CA THR A 132 5.41 8.72 13.95
C THR A 132 5.38 8.56 12.43
N ARG A 133 4.69 9.46 11.72
CA ARG A 133 4.75 9.54 10.25
C ARG A 133 6.04 10.21 9.79
N SER A 134 6.43 9.86 8.56
CA SER A 134 7.51 10.57 7.89
C SER A 134 7.10 12.00 7.57
N CYS A 135 8.02 12.96 7.71
CA CYS A 135 7.83 14.33 7.26
C CYS A 135 7.99 14.50 5.74
N ILE A 136 8.57 13.50 5.05
CA ILE A 136 8.85 13.50 3.61
C ILE A 136 8.42 12.18 2.95
N PRO A 137 7.15 11.76 3.11
CA PRO A 137 6.71 10.42 2.71
C PRO A 137 6.82 10.16 1.20
N GLU A 138 6.70 11.21 0.38
CA GLU A 138 6.89 11.11 -1.07
C GLU A 138 8.33 10.71 -1.44
N GLU A 139 9.33 11.27 -0.78
CA GLU A 139 10.73 10.90 -0.99
C GLU A 139 11.01 9.49 -0.49
N GLU A 140 10.39 9.07 0.62
CA GLU A 140 10.49 7.70 1.10
C GLU A 140 9.92 6.69 0.10
N ILE A 141 8.80 7.01 -0.54
CA ILE A 141 8.20 6.18 -1.59
C ILE A 141 9.12 6.11 -2.80
N LYS A 142 9.69 7.25 -3.25
CA LYS A 142 10.66 7.26 -4.35
C LYS A 142 11.87 6.39 -4.03
N LEU A 143 12.44 6.50 -2.84
CA LEU A 143 13.57 5.69 -2.39
C LEU A 143 13.20 4.21 -2.22
N ALA A 144 11.97 3.92 -1.83
CA ALA A 144 11.45 2.57 -1.77
C ALA A 144 11.30 1.97 -3.19
N MET A 145 10.78 2.74 -4.14
CA MET A 145 10.61 2.33 -5.54
C MET A 145 11.96 2.16 -6.23
N PHE A 146 12.74 3.24 -6.29
CA PHE A 146 13.89 3.35 -7.18
C PHE A 146 15.21 3.00 -6.49
N GLY A 147 15.26 2.86 -5.17
CA GLY A 147 16.47 2.55 -4.40
C GLY A 147 17.06 3.76 -3.70
N ASP A 148 18.16 3.56 -2.99
CA ASP A 148 18.83 4.61 -2.24
C ASP A 148 19.41 5.67 -3.20
N ARG A 149 19.23 6.96 -2.88
CA ARG A 149 19.81 8.07 -3.64
C ARG A 149 21.28 8.22 -3.24
N VAL A 150 22.17 8.02 -4.20
CA VAL A 150 23.62 8.07 -4.01
C VAL A 150 24.19 9.22 -4.85
N THR A 151 25.04 10.02 -4.22
CA THR A 151 25.87 11.01 -4.90
C THR A 151 27.31 10.51 -4.92
N TRP A 152 27.85 10.29 -6.11
CA TRP A 152 29.25 9.89 -6.28
C TRP A 152 30.13 11.12 -6.48
N LEU A 153 31.16 11.25 -5.64
CA LEU A 153 32.15 12.32 -5.69
C LEU A 153 33.50 11.73 -6.10
N GLY A 154 33.90 11.99 -7.35
CA GLY A 154 35.21 11.63 -7.86
C GLY A 154 36.25 12.66 -7.43
N ILE A 155 36.88 12.45 -6.27
CA ILE A 155 37.87 13.38 -5.68
C ILE A 155 39.00 13.72 -6.67
N ASN A 156 39.53 12.71 -7.37
CA ASN A 156 40.64 12.90 -8.31
C ASN A 156 40.21 13.40 -9.70
N SER A 157 38.94 13.24 -10.06
CA SER A 157 38.41 13.62 -11.37
C SER A 157 37.65 14.93 -11.36
N GLY A 158 37.38 15.50 -10.18
CA GLY A 158 36.50 16.66 -9.99
C GLY A 158 35.06 16.42 -10.44
N LYS A 159 34.68 15.16 -10.72
CA LYS A 159 33.34 14.82 -11.23
C LYS A 159 32.39 14.54 -10.08
N ILE A 160 31.23 15.20 -10.15
CA ILE A 160 30.09 14.94 -9.28
C ILE A 160 29.03 14.24 -10.13
N GLN A 161 28.60 13.07 -9.69
CA GLN A 161 27.44 12.39 -10.26
C GLN A 161 26.39 12.26 -9.16
N ALA A 162 25.50 13.25 -9.10
CA ALA A 162 24.40 13.29 -8.16
C ALA A 162 23.24 12.40 -8.63
N ASP A 163 22.37 12.05 -7.69
CA ASP A 163 21.04 11.49 -7.93
C ASP A 163 21.02 10.14 -8.66
N LEU A 164 22.03 9.31 -8.43
CA LEU A 164 22.00 7.92 -8.85
C LEU A 164 21.18 7.12 -7.86
N PHE A 165 20.08 6.52 -8.31
CA PHE A 165 19.38 5.52 -7.51
C PHE A 165 20.14 4.18 -7.58
N ASP A 166 20.54 3.62 -6.44
CA ASP A 166 21.45 2.46 -6.36
C ASP A 166 20.78 1.22 -5.72
N LYS A 167 21.19 0.82 -4.51
CA LYS A 167 20.74 -0.43 -3.87
C LYS A 167 19.28 -0.35 -3.42
N ASN A 168 18.71 -1.51 -3.05
CA ASN A 168 17.40 -1.63 -2.39
C ASN A 168 16.15 -1.25 -3.23
N LYS A 169 16.27 -1.16 -4.56
CA LYS A 169 15.13 -0.89 -5.45
C LYS A 169 14.02 -1.96 -5.32
N THR A 170 12.77 -1.53 -5.30
CA THR A 170 11.62 -2.43 -5.43
C THR A 170 11.06 -2.47 -6.84
N THR A 171 11.32 -1.46 -7.67
CA THR A 171 10.92 -1.37 -9.07
C THR A 171 12.11 -0.94 -9.93
N THR A 172 12.30 -1.58 -11.08
CA THR A 172 13.27 -1.16 -12.10
C THR A 172 12.62 -1.26 -13.48
N GLU A 173 13.26 -0.69 -14.51
CA GLU A 173 12.82 -0.83 -15.91
C GLU A 173 12.73 -2.30 -16.37
N GLN A 174 13.45 -3.21 -15.70
CA GLN A 174 13.56 -4.62 -16.07
C GLN A 174 12.85 -5.56 -15.07
N LYS A 175 12.52 -5.10 -13.87
CA LYS A 175 12.01 -5.93 -12.77
C LYS A 175 10.88 -5.23 -12.03
N ASN A 176 9.80 -5.96 -11.79
CA ASN A 176 8.59 -5.44 -11.12
C ASN A 176 7.99 -4.24 -11.86
N THR A 177 7.94 -4.34 -13.20
CA THR A 177 7.37 -3.36 -14.13
C THR A 177 5.84 -3.28 -14.08
N THR A 178 5.22 -4.16 -13.29
CA THR A 178 3.76 -4.26 -13.14
C THR A 178 3.16 -3.08 -12.37
N THR A 179 3.91 -2.51 -11.43
CA THR A 179 3.47 -1.30 -10.74
C THR A 179 3.75 -0.08 -11.62
N SER A 180 2.70 0.52 -12.14
CA SER A 180 2.74 1.75 -12.94
C SER A 180 2.76 3.00 -12.07
N ALA A 181 2.12 2.96 -10.90
CA ALA A 181 2.08 4.09 -9.96
C ALA A 181 1.89 3.62 -8.52
N VAL A 182 2.32 4.46 -7.58
CA VAL A 182 2.04 4.33 -6.14
C VAL A 182 1.34 5.60 -5.68
N GLY A 183 0.12 5.47 -5.17
CA GLY A 183 -0.63 6.54 -4.51
C GLY A 183 -0.49 6.46 -3.00
N LEU A 184 -0.31 7.61 -2.34
CA LEU A 184 -0.29 7.72 -0.89
C LEU A 184 -1.58 8.39 -0.41
N MET A 185 -2.31 7.73 0.47
CA MET A 185 -3.42 8.33 1.20
C MET A 185 -2.97 8.62 2.63
N ILE A 186 -3.18 9.84 3.08
CA ILE A 186 -2.83 10.25 4.45
C ILE A 186 -4.14 10.53 5.17
N LYS A 187 -4.41 9.75 6.23
CA LYS A 187 -5.58 10.03 7.05
C LYS A 187 -5.27 11.22 7.95
N ASN A 188 -5.86 12.37 7.67
CA ASN A 188 -5.82 13.50 8.58
C ASN A 188 -6.71 13.16 9.78
N VAL A 189 -6.10 12.77 10.89
CA VAL A 189 -6.80 12.69 12.18
C VAL A 189 -7.00 14.14 12.63
N GLN A 190 -8.04 14.80 12.11
CA GLN A 190 -8.57 15.97 12.80
C GLN A 190 -9.20 15.43 14.08
N ASN A 191 -8.53 15.65 15.21
CA ASN A 191 -9.16 15.48 16.50
C ASN A 191 -10.32 16.46 16.58
N ASP A 192 -11.54 15.93 16.46
CA ASP A 192 -12.71 16.57 17.05
C ASP A 192 -12.42 16.82 18.53
N SER A 193 -12.59 18.07 18.96
CA SER A 193 -12.58 18.56 20.35
C SER A 193 -11.26 18.52 21.14
N GLY A 194 -10.40 19.50 20.87
CA GLY A 194 -9.41 20.01 21.83
C GLY A 194 -9.56 21.52 21.97
N VAL A 195 -10.52 21.96 22.78
CA VAL A 195 -10.65 23.36 23.19
C VAL A 195 -9.34 23.75 23.88
N PHE A 196 -8.50 24.54 23.21
CA PHE A 196 -7.51 25.35 23.91
C PHE A 196 -8.31 26.42 24.67
N GLN A 197 -8.54 26.20 25.96
CA GLN A 197 -8.83 27.31 26.86
C GLN A 197 -7.50 27.99 27.12
N ASP A 198 -7.30 29.14 26.48
CA ASP A 198 -6.27 30.10 26.87
C ASP A 198 -6.44 30.42 28.35
N SER A 199 -5.37 30.21 29.11
CA SER A 199 -5.19 30.67 30.50
C SER A 199 -4.21 31.81 30.55
#